data_AF-C3JC08-F1
#
_entry.id   AF-C3JC08-F1
#
_cell.length_a   1.000
_cell.length_b   1.000
_cell.length_c   1.000
_cell.angle_alpha   90.00
_cell.angle_beta   90.00
_cell.angle_gamma   90.00
#
_symmetry.space_group_name_H-M   'P 1'
#
loop_
_entity.id
_entity.type
_entity.pdbx_description
1 polymer ?
#
loop_
_entity_poly.entity_id
_entity_poly.type
_entity_poly.pdbx_seq_one_letter_code
_entity_poly.pdbx_strand_id
1 'polypeptide(L)'
;KKKFIREIFEGDGKSIYDKDIFLDAYPFTVTDGCTLLGEDYITHHENPLRDPKPIRFLRINSGVTYRFRFLFRNNDTFTAEVKKELFREIILTFGIGAKTNVGYGHFTGEKY
;
A
#
# COMPACT_ATOMS: atom_id res chain seq x y z
N LYS A 1 5.31 20.96 5.13
CA LYS A 1 4.21 20.02 4.80
C LYS A 1 3.47 20.36 3.50
N LYS A 2 2.78 21.52 3.36
CA LYS A 2 2.01 21.86 2.13
C LYS A 2 2.85 21.97 0.85
N LYS A 3 4.08 22.49 0.93
CA LYS A 3 4.99 22.57 -0.23
C LYS A 3 5.36 21.17 -0.75
N PHE A 4 5.71 20.26 0.15
CA PHE A 4 6.05 18.87 -0.17
C PHE A 4 4.92 18.16 -0.92
N ILE A 5 3.68 18.27 -0.41
CA ILE A 5 2.53 17.60 -1.04
C ILE A 5 2.33 18.09 -2.49
N ARG A 6 2.34 19.42 -2.68
CA ARG A 6 2.16 20.02 -4.01
C ARG A 6 3.27 19.65 -4.98
N GLU A 7 4.50 19.59 -4.50
CA GLU A 7 5.64 19.30 -5.38
C GLU A 7 5.75 17.82 -5.77
N ILE A 8 5.45 16.91 -4.85
CA ILE A 8 5.61 15.46 -5.05
C ILE A 8 4.35 14.82 -5.66
N PHE A 9 3.16 15.17 -5.18
CA PHE A 9 1.92 14.51 -5.62
C PHE A 9 1.18 15.29 -6.71
N GLU A 10 1.13 16.62 -6.63
CA GLU A 10 0.42 17.44 -7.63
C GLU A 10 1.33 17.81 -8.82
N GLY A 11 2.65 17.84 -8.58
CA GLY A 11 3.64 18.27 -9.57
C GLY A 11 3.42 19.72 -10.00
N ASP A 12 3.06 20.58 -9.05
CA ASP A 12 2.80 22.01 -9.30
C ASP A 12 4.02 22.67 -9.94
N GLY A 13 3.79 23.41 -11.04
CA GLY A 13 4.84 24.04 -11.84
C GLY A 13 5.76 23.11 -12.64
N LYS A 14 5.51 21.79 -12.70
CA LYS A 14 6.34 20.82 -13.44
C LYS A 14 5.67 20.33 -14.71
N SER A 15 6.48 20.11 -15.76
CA SER A 15 6.00 19.37 -16.94
C SER A 15 5.63 17.94 -16.55
N ILE A 16 4.75 17.29 -17.31
CA ILE A 16 4.38 15.89 -17.06
C ILE A 16 5.59 14.94 -17.04
N TYR A 17 6.67 15.30 -17.75
CA TYR A 17 7.90 14.48 -17.82
C TYR A 17 8.76 14.63 -16.56
N ASP A 18 8.55 15.66 -15.77
CA ASP A 18 9.31 15.96 -14.55
C ASP A 18 8.58 15.56 -13.26
N LYS A 19 7.37 15.00 -13.40
CA LYS A 19 6.57 14.50 -12.27
C LYS A 19 7.00 13.10 -11.85
N ASP A 20 6.89 12.84 -10.56
CA ASP A 20 6.95 11.50 -10.01
C ASP A 20 5.71 10.71 -10.46
N ILE A 21 5.88 9.47 -10.92
CA ILE A 21 4.77 8.62 -11.35
C ILE A 21 4.64 7.44 -10.39
N PHE A 22 3.45 7.31 -9.81
CA PHE A 22 3.07 6.19 -8.95
C PHE A 22 2.32 5.18 -9.81
N LEU A 23 2.94 4.04 -10.09
CA LEU A 23 2.34 2.98 -10.91
C LEU A 23 1.56 2.02 -10.01
N ASP A 24 0.65 1.26 -10.62
CA ASP A 24 -0.05 0.20 -9.91
C ASP A 24 0.92 -0.84 -9.36
N ALA A 25 0.67 -1.22 -8.11
CA ALA A 25 1.29 -2.36 -7.48
C ALA A 25 0.59 -3.64 -7.94
N TYR A 26 1.36 -4.71 -8.13
CA TYR A 26 0.82 -5.99 -8.58
C TYR A 26 1.44 -7.15 -7.79
N PRO A 27 0.70 -8.26 -7.64
CA PRO A 27 1.24 -9.47 -7.01
C PRO A 27 2.38 -10.00 -7.89
N PHE A 28 3.57 -10.13 -7.31
CA PHE A 28 4.77 -10.55 -8.01
C PHE A 28 5.02 -12.05 -7.86
N THR A 29 4.97 -12.56 -6.62
CA THR A 29 5.14 -13.97 -6.30
C THR A 29 4.21 -14.38 -5.17
N VAL A 30 3.94 -15.68 -5.09
CA VAL A 30 3.24 -16.32 -3.97
C VAL A 30 4.17 -17.40 -3.46
N THR A 31 4.44 -17.42 -2.16
CA THR A 31 5.25 -18.45 -1.50
C THR A 31 4.66 -19.84 -1.76
N ASP A 32 5.51 -20.84 -1.98
CA ASP A 32 5.08 -22.22 -2.20
C ASP A 32 4.13 -22.70 -1.09
N GLY A 33 3.03 -23.33 -1.49
CA GLY A 33 1.96 -23.77 -0.58
C GLY A 33 0.99 -22.67 -0.14
N CYS A 34 1.21 -21.41 -0.51
CA CYS A 34 0.25 -20.32 -0.28
C CYS A 34 -0.61 -20.05 -1.53
N THR A 35 -1.72 -19.32 -1.35
CA THR A 35 -2.58 -18.84 -2.45
C THR A 35 -2.66 -17.32 -2.45
N LEU A 36 -2.89 -16.70 -3.61
CA LEU A 36 -3.02 -15.25 -3.71
C LEU A 36 -4.20 -14.71 -2.89
N LEU A 37 -5.35 -15.36 -3.03
CA LEU A 37 -6.62 -14.90 -2.47
C LEU A 37 -7.14 -15.86 -1.41
N GLY A 38 -7.81 -15.30 -0.42
CA GLY A 38 -8.56 -16.02 0.61
C GLY A 38 -9.89 -15.32 0.90
N GLU A 39 -10.79 -16.03 1.54
CA GLU A 39 -12.04 -15.47 2.03
C GLU A 39 -11.91 -15.14 3.52
N ASP A 40 -12.63 -14.12 3.95
CA ASP A 40 -12.70 -13.70 5.34
C ASP A 40 -14.07 -13.08 5.63
N TYR A 41 -14.42 -12.94 6.90
CA TYR A 41 -15.75 -12.54 7.34
C TYR A 41 -15.67 -11.46 8.42
N ILE A 42 -16.49 -10.42 8.28
CA ILE A 42 -16.70 -9.42 9.33
C ILE A 42 -18.10 -9.62 9.90
N THR A 43 -18.22 -9.84 11.20
CA THR A 43 -19.48 -9.86 11.91
C THR A 43 -19.66 -8.53 12.64
N HIS A 44 -20.51 -7.66 12.11
CA HIS A 44 -20.87 -6.44 12.85
C HIS A 44 -21.85 -6.81 13.96
N HIS A 45 -21.57 -6.37 15.19
CA HIS A 45 -22.40 -6.61 16.37
C HIS A 45 -22.93 -5.26 16.89
N GLU A 46 -24.06 -4.78 16.35
CA GLU A 46 -24.72 -3.55 16.85
C GLU A 46 -25.31 -3.73 18.26
N ASN A 47 -25.70 -4.96 18.59
CA ASN A 47 -26.20 -5.35 19.90
C ASN A 47 -25.56 -6.68 20.31
N PRO A 48 -24.92 -6.78 21.50
CA PRO A 48 -24.22 -7.99 21.95
C PRO A 48 -25.10 -9.26 22.01
N LEU A 49 -26.43 -9.09 22.13
CA LEU A 49 -27.39 -10.19 22.31
C LEU A 49 -28.13 -10.58 21.03
N ARG A 50 -27.90 -9.88 19.91
CA ARG A 50 -28.48 -10.24 18.62
C ARG A 50 -27.50 -11.10 17.82
N ASP A 51 -28.06 -12.02 17.03
CA ASP A 51 -27.26 -12.84 16.13
C ASP A 51 -26.46 -11.96 15.16
N PRO A 52 -25.14 -12.22 15.00
CA PRO A 52 -24.34 -11.49 14.05
C PRO A 52 -24.79 -11.73 12.60
N LYS A 53 -24.55 -10.74 11.74
CA LYS A 53 -24.65 -10.89 10.29
C LYS A 53 -23.23 -10.94 9.69
N PRO A 54 -22.72 -12.13 9.30
CA PRO A 54 -21.42 -12.23 8.66
C PRO A 54 -21.43 -11.59 7.28
N ILE A 55 -20.46 -10.73 7.01
CA ILE A 55 -20.20 -10.15 5.69
C ILE A 55 -18.91 -10.77 5.16
N ARG A 56 -19.05 -11.57 4.10
CA ARG A 56 -17.92 -12.20 3.42
C ARG A 56 -17.19 -11.19 2.53
N PHE A 57 -15.87 -11.18 2.57
CA PHE A 57 -15.03 -10.38 1.69
C PHE A 57 -13.80 -11.15 1.25
N LEU A 58 -13.23 -10.72 0.13
CA LEU A 58 -12.00 -11.27 -0.41
C LEU A 58 -10.80 -10.57 0.24
N ARG A 59 -9.79 -11.34 0.66
CA ARG A 59 -8.51 -10.82 1.13
C ARG A 59 -7.36 -11.35 0.28
N ILE A 60 -6.25 -10.62 0.30
CA ILE A 60 -4.94 -11.13 -0.10
C ILE A 60 -4.38 -11.92 1.09
N ASN A 61 -3.88 -13.12 0.84
CA ASN A 61 -3.28 -13.92 1.91
C ASN A 61 -1.85 -13.47 2.22
N SER A 62 -1.37 -13.83 3.41
CA SER A 62 0.04 -13.79 3.74
C SER A 62 0.84 -14.71 2.81
N GLY A 63 2.13 -14.41 2.62
CA GLY A 63 2.97 -15.14 1.67
C GLY A 63 2.83 -14.66 0.22
N VAL A 64 2.16 -13.52 -0.01
CA VAL A 64 2.13 -12.87 -1.33
C VAL A 64 3.07 -11.67 -1.32
N THR A 65 4.05 -11.69 -2.21
CA THR A 65 4.95 -10.55 -2.42
C THR A 65 4.34 -9.62 -3.46
N TYR A 66 4.16 -8.35 -3.10
CA TYR A 66 3.73 -7.31 -4.03
C TYR A 66 4.91 -6.48 -4.51
N ARG A 67 4.88 -6.13 -5.80
CA ARG A 67 5.83 -5.17 -6.36
C ARG A 67 5.19 -3.80 -6.48
N PHE A 68 5.68 -2.87 -5.66
CA PHE A 68 5.41 -1.44 -5.81
C PHE A 68 6.38 -0.83 -6.80
N ARG A 69 5.88 0.04 -7.69
CA ARG A 69 6.69 0.62 -8.76
C ARG A 69 6.46 2.13 -8.80
N PHE A 70 7.57 2.85 -8.92
CA PHE A 70 7.58 4.29 -8.98
C PHE A 70 8.58 4.74 -10.02
N LEU A 71 8.25 5.79 -10.76
CA LEU A 71 9.19 6.50 -11.63
C LEU A 71 9.49 7.85 -10.95
N PHE A 72 10.42 7.81 -9.99
CA PHE A 72 10.83 9.01 -9.27
C PHE A 72 11.83 9.84 -10.08
N ARG A 73 11.66 11.16 -10.04
CA ARG A 73 12.56 12.14 -10.62
C ARG A 73 13.39 12.79 -9.52
N ASN A 74 14.66 13.08 -9.79
CA ASN A 74 15.45 13.93 -8.90
C ASN A 74 14.91 15.37 -8.94
N ASN A 75 15.01 16.08 -7.83
CA ASN A 75 14.86 17.54 -7.78
C ASN A 75 15.88 18.12 -6.79
N ASP A 76 15.90 19.45 -6.63
CA ASP A 76 16.86 20.15 -5.78
C ASP A 76 16.80 19.76 -4.29
N THR A 77 15.69 19.15 -3.85
CA THR A 77 15.45 18.83 -2.43
C THR A 77 15.58 17.33 -2.12
N PHE A 78 15.22 16.46 -3.07
CA PHE A 78 15.11 15.02 -2.89
C PHE A 78 15.59 14.28 -4.13
N THR A 79 16.47 13.31 -3.91
CA THR A 79 16.82 12.32 -4.94
C THR A 79 15.72 11.26 -5.06
N ALA A 80 15.68 10.59 -6.20
CA ALA A 80 14.80 9.46 -6.44
C ALA A 80 14.99 8.35 -5.38
N GLU A 81 16.21 8.12 -4.92
CA GLU A 81 16.50 7.12 -3.89
C GLU A 81 15.93 7.51 -2.52
N VAL A 82 16.05 8.79 -2.12
CA VAL A 82 15.44 9.26 -0.86
C VAL A 82 13.93 9.12 -0.90
N LYS A 83 13.29 9.41 -2.05
CA LYS A 83 11.84 9.20 -2.22
C LYS A 83 11.48 7.72 -2.13
N LYS A 84 12.26 6.84 -2.77
CA LYS A 84 12.07 5.39 -2.71
C LYS A 84 12.09 4.88 -1.27
N GLU A 85 13.11 5.23 -0.50
CA GLU A 85 13.20 4.82 0.90
C GLU A 85 12.08 5.43 1.74
N LEU A 86 11.72 6.70 1.52
CA LEU A 86 10.59 7.33 2.21
C LEU A 86 9.27 6.57 1.96
N PHE A 87 8.95 6.28 0.70
CA PHE A 87 7.70 5.58 0.37
C PHE A 87 7.72 4.11 0.82
N ARG A 88 8.89 3.46 0.79
CA ARG A 88 9.08 2.14 1.38
C ARG A 88 8.71 2.16 2.87
N GLU A 89 9.28 3.09 3.64
CA GLU A 89 9.01 3.18 5.08
C GLU A 89 7.54 3.53 5.36
N ILE A 90 6.92 4.42 4.57
CA ILE A 90 5.49 4.72 4.69
C ILE A 90 4.64 3.46 4.50
N ILE A 91 4.92 2.67 3.46
CA ILE A 91 4.15 1.44 3.15
C ILE A 91 4.31 0.41 4.26
N LEU A 92 5.54 0.19 4.74
CA LEU A 92 5.83 -0.79 5.79
C LEU A 92 5.27 -0.36 7.16
N THR A 93 5.26 0.94 7.45
CA THR A 93 4.82 1.46 8.75
C THR A 93 3.29 1.53 8.86
N PHE A 94 2.61 2.03 7.83
CA PHE A 94 1.17 2.31 7.90
C PHE A 94 0.29 1.24 7.24
N GLY A 95 0.89 0.41 6.38
CA GLY A 95 0.14 -0.50 5.52
C GLY A 95 -0.62 0.22 4.41
N ILE A 96 -1.20 -0.57 3.50
CA ILE A 96 -2.04 -0.11 2.39
C ILE A 96 -3.31 -0.94 2.33
N GLY A 97 -4.43 -0.27 2.02
CA GLY A 97 -5.73 -0.91 1.80
C GLY A 97 -6.69 -0.71 2.97
N ALA A 98 -7.68 -1.58 3.07
CA ALA A 98 -8.71 -1.49 4.08
C ALA A 98 -8.23 -2.05 5.43
N LYS A 99 -8.82 -1.56 6.53
CA LYS A 99 -8.71 -2.17 7.88
C LYS A 99 -7.27 -2.29 8.41
N THR A 100 -6.39 -1.36 8.06
CA THR A 100 -5.00 -1.35 8.56
C THR A 100 -4.93 -1.25 10.09
N ASN A 101 -5.82 -0.49 10.72
CA ASN A 101 -5.91 -0.39 12.18
C ASN A 101 -6.20 -1.72 12.92
N VAL A 102 -6.64 -2.76 12.21
CA VAL A 102 -6.90 -4.10 12.77
C VAL A 102 -6.02 -5.17 12.13
N GLY A 103 -4.89 -4.78 11.52
CA GLY A 103 -3.82 -5.67 11.09
C GLY A 103 -3.84 -6.10 9.61
N TYR A 104 -4.82 -5.67 8.81
CA TYR A 104 -4.81 -5.96 7.37
C TYR A 104 -3.86 -5.02 6.62
N GLY A 105 -3.46 -5.40 5.41
CA GLY A 105 -2.73 -4.51 4.50
C GLY A 105 -1.31 -4.14 4.95
N HIS A 106 -0.76 -4.83 5.95
CA HIS A 106 0.62 -4.62 6.40
C HIS A 106 1.59 -5.46 5.58
N PHE A 107 2.74 -4.87 5.28
CA PHE A 107 3.80 -5.47 4.48
C PHE A 107 5.08 -5.60 5.31
N THR A 108 5.89 -6.58 4.99
CA THR A 108 7.26 -6.71 5.48
C THR A 108 8.23 -6.46 4.35
N GLY A 109 9.33 -5.77 4.63
CA GLY A 109 10.31 -5.43 3.61
C GLY A 109 11.20 -6.62 3.26
N GLU A 110 11.05 -7.17 2.07
CA GLU A 110 12.05 -8.07 1.48
C GLU A 110 12.98 -7.28 0.55
N LYS A 111 14.28 -7.54 0.62
CA LYS A 111 15.25 -6.95 -0.32
C LYS A 111 15.19 -7.75 -1.63
N TYR A 112 14.60 -7.16 -2.67
CA TYR A 112 14.66 -7.65 -4.05
C TYR A 112 15.42 -6.66 -4.92
#